data_AF-A0A0B4G4W5-F1
#
_entry.id   AF-A0A0B4G4W5-F1
#
_cell.length_a   1.000
_cell.length_b   1.000
_cell.length_c   1.000
_cell.angle_alpha   90.00
_cell.angle_beta   90.00
_cell.angle_gamma   90.00
#
_symmetry.space_group_name_H-M   'P 1'
#
loop_
_entity.id
_entity.type
_entity.pdbx_description
1 polymer ?
#
loop_
_entity_poly.entity_id
_entity_poly.type
_entity_poly.pdbx_seq_one_letter_code
_entity_poly.pdbx_strand_id
1 'polypeptide(L)'
;MPRPPNPIDQYRDYVSLLYLSGVPRSKISESPKLIEAIRDLVFRVGLTEKQTLAVLQRQGWPITKRGLKRIRLHLDRRWCIDGHDKLKAYGFEIYAVIDAYSRNIIWFYVGHSATTALSVLKQYLAACDAYGFRLWYLQADRGRKMLLVAAAH
;
A
#
# COMPACT_ATOMS: atom_id res chain seq x y z
N MET A 1 -3.99 -7.86 36.74
CA MET A 1 -4.13 -7.79 35.27
C MET A 1 -2.82 -7.31 34.69
N PRO A 2 -2.12 -8.07 33.84
CA PRO A 2 -0.96 -7.55 33.11
C PRO A 2 -1.41 -6.38 32.22
N ARG A 3 -0.65 -5.29 32.25
CA ARG A 3 -0.92 -4.12 31.41
C ARG A 3 -0.87 -4.58 29.95
N PRO A 4 -1.85 -4.22 29.09
CA PRO A 4 -1.81 -4.61 27.69
C PRO A 4 -0.49 -4.12 27.06
N PRO A 5 0.11 -4.91 26.16
CA PRO A 5 1.38 -4.53 25.53
C PRO A 5 1.26 -3.14 24.91
N ASN A 6 2.23 -2.28 25.21
CA ASN A 6 2.32 -0.98 24.56
C ASN A 6 2.38 -1.21 23.03
N PRO A 7 1.49 -0.61 22.22
CA PRO A 7 1.53 -0.74 20.76
C PRO A 7 2.89 -0.40 20.15
N ILE A 8 3.66 0.46 20.83
CA ILE A 8 4.99 0.92 20.41
C ILE A 8 6.08 -0.12 20.68
N ASP A 9 5.89 -1.09 21.58
CA ASP A 9 6.91 -2.09 21.93
C ASP A 9 6.45 -3.55 21.68
N GLN A 10 5.25 -3.74 21.12
CA GLN A 10 4.60 -5.06 20.95
C GLN A 10 5.44 -6.10 20.21
N TYR A 11 6.32 -5.67 19.29
CA TYR A 11 7.11 -6.58 18.45
C TYR A 11 8.51 -6.89 18.99
N ARG A 12 8.92 -6.29 20.12
CA ARG A 12 10.28 -6.42 20.66
C ARG A 12 10.65 -7.88 20.97
N ASP A 13 9.78 -8.59 21.69
CA ASP A 13 10.04 -9.98 22.09
C ASP A 13 10.10 -10.92 20.89
N TYR A 14 9.28 -10.66 19.86
CA TYR A 14 9.30 -11.41 18.61
C TYR A 14 10.63 -11.25 17.87
N VAL A 15 11.17 -10.04 17.79
CA VAL A 15 12.46 -9.79 17.12
C VAL A 15 13.59 -10.49 17.87
N SER A 16 13.60 -10.42 19.20
CA SER A 16 14.56 -11.15 20.03
C SER A 16 14.48 -12.66 19.77
N LEU A 17 13.28 -13.23 19.66
CA LEU A 17 13.08 -14.64 19.36
C LEU A 17 13.64 -15.02 17.97
N LEU A 18 13.45 -14.18 16.96
CA LEU A 18 14.03 -14.41 15.63
C LEU A 18 15.56 -14.51 15.67
N TYR A 19 16.22 -13.60 16.39
CA TYR A 19 17.67 -13.65 16.56
C TYR A 19 18.11 -14.90 17.32
N LEU A 20 17.42 -15.27 18.41
CA LEU A 20 17.72 -16.48 19.19
C LEU A 20 17.52 -17.76 18.36
N SER A 21 16.56 -17.77 17.44
CA SER A 21 16.35 -18.87 16.50
C SER A 21 17.34 -18.92 15.32
N GLY A 22 18.32 -18.00 15.28
CA GLY A 22 19.36 -17.98 14.24
C GLY A 22 18.89 -17.46 12.88
N VAL A 23 17.76 -16.76 12.80
CA VAL A 23 17.27 -16.20 11.53
C VAL A 23 18.21 -15.09 11.07
N PRO A 24 18.69 -15.12 9.80
CA PRO A 24 19.59 -14.10 9.30
C PRO A 24 18.91 -12.73 9.19
N ARG A 25 19.66 -11.65 9.45
CA ARG A 25 19.17 -10.26 9.43
C ARG A 25 18.45 -9.89 8.14
N SER A 26 18.90 -10.40 6.98
CA SER A 26 18.25 -10.17 5.69
C SER A 26 16.80 -10.65 5.68
N LYS A 27 16.54 -11.87 6.16
CA LYS A 27 15.18 -12.41 6.28
C LYS A 27 14.34 -11.67 7.31
N ILE A 28 14.94 -11.21 8.41
CA ILE A 28 14.24 -10.40 9.42
C ILE A 28 13.77 -9.06 8.81
N SER A 29 14.61 -8.43 7.98
CA SER A 29 14.33 -7.16 7.31
C SER A 29 13.25 -7.23 6.21
N GLU A 30 12.88 -8.44 5.79
CA GLU A 30 11.81 -8.70 4.82
C GLU A 30 10.61 -9.42 5.46
N SER A 31 10.61 -9.56 6.79
CA SER A 31 9.57 -10.31 7.47
C SER A 31 8.20 -9.63 7.35
N PRO A 32 7.11 -10.39 7.17
CA PRO A 32 5.77 -9.82 7.07
C PRO A 32 5.36 -9.05 8.34
N LYS A 33 5.85 -9.47 9.51
CA LYS A 33 5.62 -8.76 10.78
C LYS A 33 6.28 -7.38 10.83
N LEU A 34 7.42 -7.19 10.16
CA LEU A 34 8.03 -5.85 10.06
C LEU A 34 7.14 -4.92 9.24
N ILE A 35 6.54 -5.42 8.15
CA ILE A 35 5.61 -4.66 7.32
C ILE A 35 4.38 -4.27 8.12
N GLU A 36 3.83 -5.20 8.91
CA GLU A 36 2.70 -4.95 9.81
C GLU A 36 3.05 -3.91 10.89
N ALA A 37 4.22 -4.04 11.52
CA ALA A 37 4.70 -3.07 12.50
C ALA A 37 4.86 -1.66 11.90
N ILE A 38 5.44 -1.55 10.70
CA ILE A 38 5.54 -0.27 9.98
C ILE A 38 4.13 0.29 9.70
N ARG A 39 3.20 -0.55 9.27
CA ARG A 39 1.81 -0.18 9.00
C ARG A 39 1.13 0.37 10.27
N ASP A 40 1.22 -0.34 11.39
CA ASP A 40 0.63 0.12 12.65
C ASP A 40 1.24 1.45 13.12
N LEU A 41 2.57 1.56 13.10
CA LEU A 41 3.26 2.76 13.58
C LEU A 41 2.96 3.99 12.71
N VAL A 42 2.87 3.82 11.39
CA VAL A 42 2.60 4.92 10.46
C VAL A 42 1.11 5.26 10.43
N PHE A 43 0.22 4.27 10.30
CA PHE A 43 -1.21 4.52 10.07
C PHE A 43 -2.06 4.52 11.34
N ARG A 44 -1.78 3.65 12.30
CA ARG A 44 -2.58 3.55 13.53
C ARG A 44 -2.11 4.53 14.60
N VAL A 45 -0.79 4.73 14.70
CA VAL A 45 -0.17 5.63 15.68
C VAL A 45 0.13 7.02 15.08
N GLY A 46 0.31 7.13 13.75
CA GLY A 46 0.56 8.42 13.09
C GLY A 46 2.00 8.92 13.22
N LEU A 47 2.98 8.04 13.44
CA LEU A 47 4.37 8.45 13.65
C LEU A 47 5.02 8.96 12.35
N THR A 48 5.87 9.99 12.50
CA THR A 48 6.72 10.46 11.41
C THR A 48 7.81 9.45 11.06
N GLU A 49 8.37 9.55 9.86
CA GLU A 49 9.39 8.62 9.35
C GLU A 49 10.61 8.46 10.29
N LYS A 50 11.03 9.57 10.93
CA LYS A 50 12.11 9.59 11.92
C LYS A 50 11.71 8.88 13.21
N GLN A 51 10.48 9.09 13.68
CA GLN A 51 9.95 8.44 14.88
C GLN A 51 9.72 6.94 14.64
N THR A 52 9.13 6.55 13.51
CA THR A 52 8.94 5.14 13.12
C THR A 52 10.28 4.42 13.07
N LEU A 53 11.31 5.02 12.46
CA LEU A 53 12.65 4.44 12.41
C LEU A 53 13.23 4.23 13.81
N ALA A 54 13.13 5.24 14.68
CA ALA A 54 13.64 5.18 16.04
C ALA A 54 12.93 4.08 16.87
N VAL A 55 11.62 3.95 16.73
CA VAL A 55 10.85 2.90 17.41
C VAL A 55 11.25 1.51 16.91
N LEU A 56 11.33 1.30 15.58
CA LEU A 56 11.69 0.00 15.02
C LEU A 56 13.12 -0.41 15.42
N GLN A 57 14.06 0.52 15.43
CA GLN A 57 15.44 0.26 15.87
C GLN A 57 15.50 -0.05 17.36
N ARG A 58 14.71 0.65 18.19
CA ARG A 58 14.58 0.35 19.64
C ARG A 58 13.98 -1.04 19.89
N GLN A 59 13.06 -1.50 19.05
CA GLN A 59 12.53 -2.87 19.10
C GLN A 59 13.55 -3.93 18.63
N GLY A 60 14.67 -3.52 18.03
CA GLY A 60 15.73 -4.42 17.56
C GLY A 60 15.66 -4.79 16.07
N TRP A 61 14.74 -4.20 15.31
CA TRP A 61 14.63 -4.47 13.87
C TRP A 61 15.89 -4.01 13.13
N PRO A 62 16.50 -4.85 12.27
CA PRO A 62 17.68 -4.48 11.48
C PRO A 62 17.29 -3.64 10.26
N ILE A 63 16.67 -2.47 10.49
CA ILE A 63 16.17 -1.60 9.43
C ILE A 63 16.98 -0.30 9.34
N THR A 64 17.25 0.12 8.10
CA THR A 64 17.89 1.40 7.78
C THR A 64 16.85 2.41 7.31
N LYS A 65 17.18 3.70 7.34
CA LYS A 65 16.31 4.75 6.75
C LYS A 65 15.96 4.47 5.29
N ARG A 66 16.91 3.95 4.50
CA ARG A 66 16.67 3.56 3.10
C ARG A 66 15.74 2.34 3.00
N GLY A 67 15.94 1.35 3.86
CA GLY A 67 15.06 0.18 3.95
C GLY A 67 13.63 0.56 4.33
N LEU A 68 13.47 1.42 5.33
CA LEU A 68 12.16 1.96 5.73
C LEU A 68 11.50 2.71 4.59
N LYS A 69 12.22 3.59 3.87
CA LYS A 69 11.67 4.28 2.70
C LYS A 69 11.23 3.32 1.61
N ARG A 70 12.02 2.27 1.33
CA ARG A 70 11.66 1.25 0.34
C ARG A 70 10.38 0.51 0.74
N ILE A 71 10.33 -0.01 1.97
CA ILE A 71 9.16 -0.73 2.48
C ILE A 71 7.94 0.20 2.55
N ARG A 72 8.13 1.46 2.93
CA ARG A 72 7.04 2.45 2.97
C ARG A 72 6.57 2.84 1.57
N LEU A 73 7.44 2.95 0.57
CA LEU A 73 7.04 3.09 -0.84
C LEU A 73 6.16 1.92 -1.31
N HIS A 74 6.45 0.70 -0.86
CA HIS A 74 5.60 -0.47 -1.07
C HIS A 74 4.29 -0.44 -0.26
N LEU A 75 4.22 0.30 0.83
CA LEU A 75 3.11 0.32 1.78
C LEU A 75 2.13 1.47 1.51
N ASP A 76 2.64 2.62 1.07
CA ASP A 76 1.88 3.78 0.60
C ASP A 76 1.18 3.50 -0.76
N ARG A 77 1.33 2.28 -1.31
CA ARG A 77 0.66 1.69 -2.51
C ARG A 77 -0.14 2.71 -3.32
N ARG A 78 0.58 3.53 -4.08
CA ARG A 78 -0.04 4.46 -5.01
C ARG A 78 -0.57 3.69 -6.19
N TRP A 79 -1.85 3.84 -6.48
CA TRP A 79 -2.42 3.33 -7.73
C TRP A 79 -2.43 4.45 -8.75
N CYS A 80 -1.88 4.18 -9.92
CA CYS A 80 -1.98 5.03 -11.08
C CYS A 80 -3.11 4.49 -11.95
N ILE A 81 -4.17 5.27 -12.11
CA ILE A 81 -5.25 4.96 -13.05
C ILE A 81 -4.96 5.69 -14.36
N ASP A 82 -4.99 4.96 -15.46
CA ASP A 82 -4.77 5.52 -16.80
C ASP A 82 -5.73 4.91 -17.84
N GLY A 83 -6.13 5.74 -18.80
CA GLY A 83 -6.96 5.34 -19.93
C GLY A 83 -6.12 5.23 -21.20
N HIS A 84 -6.30 4.15 -21.95
CA HIS A 84 -5.60 3.95 -23.22
C HIS A 84 -6.54 4.07 -24.42
N ASP A 85 -6.15 4.90 -25.39
CA ASP A 85 -6.97 5.29 -26.53
C ASP A 85 -6.67 4.49 -27.82
N LYS A 86 -5.76 3.51 -27.78
CA LYS A 86 -5.36 2.73 -28.97
C LYS A 86 -6.52 2.04 -29.72
N LEU A 87 -7.54 1.59 -28.99
CA LEU A 87 -8.70 0.89 -29.58
C LEU A 87 -9.92 1.79 -29.77
N LYS A 88 -9.77 3.09 -29.49
CA LYS A 88 -10.87 4.05 -29.53
C LYS A 88 -11.48 4.21 -30.92
N ALA A 89 -10.67 4.04 -31.97
CA ALA A 89 -11.12 4.02 -33.36
C ALA A 89 -12.12 2.88 -33.66
N TYR A 90 -12.06 1.79 -32.88
CA TYR A 90 -12.96 0.64 -32.97
C TYR A 90 -14.09 0.70 -31.94
N GLY A 91 -14.21 1.83 -31.21
CA GLY A 91 -15.20 2.03 -30.16
C GLY A 91 -14.84 1.39 -28.81
N PHE A 92 -13.70 0.73 -28.69
CA PHE A 92 -13.26 0.12 -27.43
C PHE A 92 -12.34 1.07 -26.66
N GLU A 93 -12.66 1.30 -25.41
CA GLU A 93 -11.80 2.06 -24.50
C GLU A 93 -11.19 1.12 -23.48
N ILE A 94 -9.90 1.32 -23.19
CA ILE A 94 -9.17 0.56 -22.18
C ILE A 94 -8.96 1.48 -20.98
N TYR A 95 -9.24 0.98 -19.78
CA TYR A 95 -8.86 1.62 -18.53
C TYR A 95 -8.07 0.63 -17.70
N ALA A 96 -6.93 1.02 -17.17
CA ALA A 96 -6.11 0.14 -16.33
C ALA A 96 -5.65 0.87 -15.07
N VAL A 97 -5.50 0.09 -14.01
CA VAL A 97 -4.92 0.54 -12.76
C VAL A 97 -3.63 -0.22 -12.52
N ILE A 98 -2.57 0.53 -12.32
CA ILE A 98 -1.21 0.02 -12.15
C ILE A 98 -0.74 0.37 -10.74
N ASP A 99 -0.12 -0.58 -10.06
CA ASP A 99 0.60 -0.28 -8.83
C ASP A 99 1.87 0.52 -9.18
N ALA A 100 1.96 1.76 -8.67
CA ALA A 100 3.03 2.68 -9.01
C ALA A 100 4.41 2.15 -8.61
N TYR A 101 4.47 1.26 -7.62
CA TYR A 101 5.70 0.64 -7.18
C TYR A 101 6.11 -0.56 -8.03
N SER A 102 5.27 -1.61 -8.09
CA SER A 102 5.61 -2.87 -8.76
C SER A 102 5.44 -2.83 -10.27
N ARG A 103 4.74 -1.81 -10.80
CA ARG A 103 4.32 -1.71 -12.21
C ARG A 103 3.40 -2.86 -12.66
N ASN A 104 2.89 -3.65 -11.72
CA ASN A 104 1.91 -4.68 -12.02
C ASN A 104 0.53 -4.07 -12.26
N ILE A 105 -0.19 -4.63 -13.22
CA ILE A 105 -1.60 -4.30 -13.48
C ILE A 105 -2.43 -4.93 -12.37
N ILE A 106 -3.16 -4.10 -11.63
CA ILE A 106 -4.07 -4.52 -10.55
C ILE A 106 -5.38 -4.98 -11.18
N TRP A 107 -5.91 -4.16 -12.09
CA TRP A 107 -7.05 -4.52 -12.92
C TRP A 107 -7.03 -3.68 -14.20
N PHE A 108 -7.71 -4.18 -15.22
CA PHE A 108 -8.00 -3.43 -16.43
C PHE A 108 -9.42 -3.76 -16.92
N TYR A 109 -10.01 -2.81 -17.63
CA TYR A 109 -11.31 -2.91 -18.24
C TYR A 109 -11.20 -2.53 -19.71
N VAL A 110 -11.91 -3.27 -20.55
CA VAL A 110 -12.04 -2.99 -21.97
C VAL A 110 -13.52 -2.95 -22.31
N GLY A 111 -14.00 -1.86 -22.90
CA GLY A 111 -15.38 -1.78 -23.35
C GLY A 111 -15.80 -0.40 -23.82
N HIS A 112 -17.06 -0.29 -24.25
CA HIS A 112 -17.65 0.94 -24.79
C HIS A 112 -17.97 2.00 -23.71
N SER A 113 -17.91 1.64 -22.43
CA SER A 113 -18.32 2.49 -21.28
C SER A 113 -17.19 2.77 -20.28
N ALA A 114 -15.92 2.63 -20.69
CA ALA A 114 -14.78 2.95 -19.81
C ALA A 114 -14.71 4.47 -19.50
N THR A 115 -15.48 5.26 -20.23
CA THR A 115 -15.62 6.71 -20.14
C THR A 115 -16.48 7.17 -18.98
N THR A 116 -17.34 6.33 -18.42
CA THR A 116 -18.31 6.75 -17.40
C THR A 116 -17.68 6.69 -16.01
N ALA A 117 -17.71 7.81 -15.27
CA ALA A 117 -17.17 7.86 -13.91
C ALA A 117 -17.73 6.77 -12.96
N LEU A 118 -18.96 6.30 -13.23
CA LEU A 118 -19.59 5.20 -12.51
C LEU A 118 -18.96 3.82 -12.79
N SER A 119 -18.51 3.54 -14.01
CA SER A 119 -17.89 2.24 -14.32
C SER A 119 -16.52 2.13 -13.63
N VAL A 120 -15.73 3.21 -13.69
CA VAL A 120 -14.45 3.32 -12.99
C VAL A 120 -14.64 3.22 -11.47
N LEU A 121 -15.65 3.88 -10.90
CA LEU A 121 -15.94 3.79 -9.47
C LEU A 121 -16.33 2.36 -9.04
N LYS A 122 -17.21 1.69 -9.78
CA LYS A 122 -17.61 0.30 -9.46
C LYS A 122 -16.40 -0.65 -9.47
N GLN A 123 -15.54 -0.50 -10.46
CA GLN A 123 -14.32 -1.31 -10.60
C GLN A 123 -13.31 -1.01 -9.49
N TYR A 124 -13.16 0.26 -9.11
CA TYR A 124 -12.36 0.67 -7.96
C TYR A 124 -12.86 0.04 -6.65
N LEU A 125 -14.16 0.11 -6.37
CA LEU A 125 -14.74 -0.46 -5.15
C LEU A 125 -14.59 -1.99 -5.11
N ALA A 126 -14.82 -2.68 -6.24
CA ALA A 126 -14.60 -4.13 -6.34
C ALA A 126 -13.13 -4.50 -6.10
N ALA A 127 -12.18 -3.69 -6.58
CA ALA A 127 -10.76 -3.90 -6.30
C ALA A 127 -10.46 -3.65 -4.82
N CYS A 128 -10.96 -2.58 -4.21
CA CYS A 128 -10.77 -2.34 -2.77
C CYS A 128 -11.28 -3.51 -1.90
N ASP A 129 -12.41 -4.10 -2.27
CA ASP A 129 -12.98 -5.27 -1.59
C ASP A 129 -12.12 -6.52 -1.78
N ALA A 130 -11.72 -6.83 -3.02
CA ALA A 130 -10.88 -7.99 -3.34
C ALA A 130 -9.49 -7.94 -2.69
N TYR A 131 -8.91 -6.74 -2.57
CA TYR A 131 -7.59 -6.55 -1.98
C TYR A 131 -7.63 -6.34 -0.46
N GLY A 132 -8.81 -6.11 0.14
CA GLY A 132 -8.98 -5.98 1.59
C GLY A 132 -8.35 -4.72 2.21
N PHE A 133 -8.10 -3.68 1.41
CA PHE A 133 -7.60 -2.40 1.91
C PHE A 133 -8.16 -1.21 1.11
N ARG A 134 -8.40 -0.10 1.82
CA ARG A 134 -8.62 1.22 1.21
C ARG A 134 -7.27 1.87 0.91
N LEU A 135 -7.20 2.53 -0.23
CA LEU A 135 -6.02 3.27 -0.65
C LEU A 135 -5.82 4.54 0.19
N TRP A 136 -4.61 5.10 0.11
CA TRP A 136 -4.27 6.43 0.67
C TRP A 136 -4.00 7.49 -0.40
N TYR A 137 -3.47 7.06 -1.55
CA TYR A 137 -3.18 7.95 -2.66
C TYR A 137 -3.55 7.29 -3.98
N LEU A 138 -4.59 7.81 -4.62
CA LEU A 138 -4.91 7.54 -6.00
C LEU A 138 -4.36 8.66 -6.87
N GLN A 139 -3.47 8.30 -7.80
CA GLN A 139 -3.00 9.22 -8.82
C GLN A 139 -3.72 8.93 -10.13
N ALA A 140 -4.33 9.97 -10.67
CA ALA A 140 -5.34 9.86 -11.69
C ALA A 140 -5.25 11.15 -12.53
N ASP A 141 -5.07 11.04 -13.85
CA ASP A 141 -4.97 12.23 -14.70
C ASP A 141 -6.29 13.02 -14.71
N ARG A 142 -6.21 14.35 -14.62
CA ARG A 142 -7.38 15.23 -14.43
C ARG A 142 -8.35 15.14 -15.62
N GLY A 143 -9.30 14.22 -15.54
CA GLY A 143 -10.42 14.08 -16.46
C GLY A 143 -11.77 13.97 -15.72
N ARG A 144 -12.87 14.34 -16.39
CA ARG A 144 -14.26 14.25 -15.83
C ARG A 144 -14.60 12.87 -15.24
N LYS A 145 -13.92 11.82 -15.72
CA LYS A 145 -14.14 10.41 -15.42
C LYS A 145 -13.69 10.00 -14.01
N MET A 146 -12.86 10.82 -13.36
CA MET A 146 -12.26 10.51 -12.06
C MET A 146 -12.89 11.24 -10.89
N LEU A 147 -13.85 12.15 -11.13
CA LEU A 147 -14.50 12.94 -10.09
C LEU A 147 -15.17 12.07 -9.02
N LEU A 148 -15.82 10.97 -9.42
CA LEU A 148 -16.49 10.06 -8.48
C LEU A 148 -15.52 9.21 -7.67
N VAL A 149 -14.39 8.81 -8.27
CA VAL A 149 -13.37 8.03 -7.55
C VAL A 149 -12.63 8.93 -6.56
N ALA A 150 -12.34 10.18 -6.94
CA ALA A 150 -11.75 11.18 -6.05
C ALA A 150 -12.68 11.52 -4.87
N ALA A 151 -14.01 11.48 -5.05
CA ALA A 151 -14.97 11.71 -3.97
C ALA A 151 -15.19 10.49 -3.06
N ALA A 152 -14.96 9.27 -3.56
CA ALA A 152 -15.11 8.03 -2.81
C ALA A 152 -13.86 7.63 -2.02
N HIS A 153 -12.73 8.27 -2.33
CA HIS A 153 -11.44 8.06 -1.70
C HIS A 153 -11.26 8.95 -0.47
#